data_AF-A0A090K2H1-F1
#
_entry.id   AF-A0A090K2H1-F1
#
_cell.length_a   1.000
_cell.length_b   1.000
_cell.length_c   1.000
_cell.angle_alpha   90.00
_cell.angle_beta   90.00
_cell.angle_gamma   90.00
#
_symmetry.space_group_name_H-M   'P 1'
#
loop_
_entity.id
_entity.type
_entity.pdbx_description
1 polymer ?
#
loop_
_entity_poly.entity_id
_entity_poly.type
_entity_poly.pdbx_seq_one_letter_code
_entity_poly.pdbx_strand_id
1 'polypeptide(L)'
;GIEDQVLADATPHELIGDTVFCTSIAGEELGRILTWGTHPARHADYVLASPTLNCDIPQNYLEPILVKNATTRGTQTRFSSEYLSHTQDADGVTAQVLDRTTGQTYTVRAKYLIGTDGARSVIAEEIDLPLEGQMDIAGSMNITFKAD
;
A
#
# COMPACT_ATOMS: atom_id res chain seq x y z
N GLY A 1 7.92 9.49 -12.66
CA GLY A 1 8.39 10.84 -12.28
C GLY A 1 8.31 11.12 -10.78
N ILE A 2 8.37 10.09 -9.94
CA ILE A 2 8.67 10.20 -8.50
C ILE A 2 9.70 9.15 -8.08
N GLU A 3 10.31 8.46 -9.06
CA GLU A 3 11.20 7.32 -8.82
C GLU A 3 12.40 7.73 -7.98
N ASP A 4 13.06 8.83 -8.32
CA ASP A 4 14.20 9.34 -7.53
C ASP A 4 13.84 9.64 -6.07
N GLN A 5 12.60 10.08 -5.80
CA GLN A 5 12.13 10.33 -4.42
C GLN A 5 11.94 9.02 -3.67
N VAL A 6 11.44 7.97 -4.34
CA VAL A 6 11.27 6.65 -3.76
C VAL A 6 12.64 6.02 -3.50
N LEU A 7 13.53 6.03 -4.49
CA LEU A 7 14.87 5.43 -4.38
C LEU A 7 15.75 6.13 -3.34
N ALA A 8 15.52 7.41 -3.06
CA ALA A 8 16.25 8.14 -2.02
C ALA A 8 15.96 7.61 -0.60
N ASP A 9 14.75 7.08 -0.37
CA ASP A 9 14.30 6.57 0.95
C ASP A 9 14.22 5.03 0.99
N ALA A 10 14.53 4.35 -0.12
CA ALA A 10 14.41 2.90 -0.25
C ALA A 10 15.76 2.17 -0.03
N THR A 11 15.68 0.92 0.41
CA THR A 11 16.80 -0.02 0.33
C THR A 11 16.93 -0.52 -1.12
N PRO A 12 18.11 -0.43 -1.75
CA PRO A 12 18.31 -0.80 -3.13
C PRO A 12 18.28 -2.32 -3.35
N HIS A 13 18.07 -2.72 -4.62
CA HIS A 13 17.84 -4.10 -5.04
C HIS A 13 18.91 -5.10 -4.55
N GLU A 14 20.17 -4.70 -4.63
CA GLU A 14 21.31 -5.54 -4.27
C GLU A 14 21.39 -5.88 -2.77
N LEU A 15 20.68 -5.14 -1.91
CA LEU A 15 20.69 -5.36 -0.46
C LEU A 15 19.48 -6.17 0.06
N ILE A 16 18.51 -6.47 -0.80
CA ILE A 16 17.26 -7.17 -0.40
C ILE A 16 17.20 -8.62 -0.89
N GLY A 17 18.26 -9.11 -1.53
CA GLY A 17 18.26 -10.35 -2.29
C GLY A 17 18.40 -11.65 -1.49
N ASP A 18 18.70 -11.59 -0.20
CA ASP A 18 18.99 -12.77 0.60
C ASP A 18 17.84 -13.09 1.55
N THR A 19 17.08 -14.15 1.24
CA THR A 19 16.14 -14.74 2.20
C THR A 19 16.80 -15.91 2.91
N VAL A 20 17.21 -15.67 4.15
CA VAL A 20 17.92 -16.63 5.00
C VAL A 20 16.97 -17.35 5.94
N PHE A 21 17.00 -18.67 5.92
CA PHE A 21 16.32 -19.53 6.89
C PHE A 21 17.34 -19.95 7.95
N CYS A 22 17.11 -19.61 9.20
CA CYS A 22 18.03 -19.86 10.31
C CYS A 22 17.25 -20.23 11.58
N THR A 23 17.93 -20.85 12.55
CA THR A 23 17.33 -21.17 13.86
C THR A 23 17.13 -19.93 14.73
N SER A 24 17.98 -18.92 14.56
CA SER A 24 17.86 -17.56 15.12
C SER A 24 18.78 -16.61 14.34
N ILE A 25 18.66 -15.30 14.54
CA ILE A 25 19.50 -14.29 13.86
C ILE A 25 21.02 -14.54 14.08
N ALA A 26 21.41 -15.01 15.27
CA ALA A 26 22.81 -15.36 15.59
C ALA A 26 23.08 -16.88 15.57
N GLY A 27 22.14 -17.66 15.02
CA GLY A 27 22.17 -19.12 15.02
C GLY A 27 22.73 -19.73 13.74
N GLU A 28 22.46 -21.01 13.57
CA GLU A 28 22.83 -21.77 12.36
C GLU A 28 21.93 -21.38 11.17
N GLU A 29 22.56 -21.11 10.02
CA GLU A 29 21.89 -20.98 8.72
C GLU A 29 21.52 -22.39 8.20
N LEU A 30 20.22 -22.60 7.98
CA LEU A 30 19.67 -23.85 7.45
C LEU A 30 19.64 -23.85 5.92
N GLY A 31 19.52 -22.66 5.33
CA GLY A 31 19.50 -22.48 3.89
C GLY A 31 19.17 -21.05 3.50
N ARG A 32 19.37 -20.77 2.21
CA ARG A 32 19.22 -19.42 1.65
C ARG A 32 18.65 -19.49 0.26
N ILE A 33 17.74 -18.58 -0.02
CA ILE A 33 17.19 -18.36 -1.35
C ILE A 33 17.63 -16.96 -1.79
N LEU A 34 18.25 -16.89 -2.97
CA LEU A 34 18.51 -15.62 -3.64
C LEU A 34 17.20 -15.14 -4.28
N THR A 35 16.48 -14.32 -3.53
CA THR A 35 15.14 -13.82 -3.87
C THR A 35 15.20 -12.54 -4.71
N TRP A 36 14.04 -12.12 -5.18
CA TRP A 36 13.85 -10.86 -5.91
C TRP A 36 14.70 -10.70 -7.17
N GLY A 37 15.24 -11.78 -7.74
CA GLY A 37 16.01 -11.75 -8.98
C GLY A 37 17.51 -11.48 -8.81
N THR A 38 18.07 -11.59 -7.61
CA THR A 38 19.51 -11.38 -7.37
C THR A 38 20.39 -12.56 -7.78
N HIS A 39 19.81 -13.76 -7.96
CA HIS A 39 20.55 -14.90 -8.49
C HIS A 39 21.06 -14.62 -9.92
N PRO A 40 22.36 -14.82 -10.26
CA PRO A 40 22.89 -14.50 -11.59
C PRO A 40 22.14 -15.16 -12.75
N ALA A 41 21.70 -16.40 -12.57
CA ALA A 41 20.88 -17.11 -13.55
C ALA A 41 19.49 -16.52 -13.80
N ARG A 42 19.03 -15.57 -12.97
CA ARG A 42 17.71 -14.89 -13.09
C ARG A 42 17.84 -13.38 -13.27
N HIS A 43 18.95 -12.78 -12.87
CA HIS A 43 19.15 -11.33 -12.89
C HIS A 43 18.96 -10.72 -14.28
N ALA A 44 19.44 -11.40 -15.33
CA ALA A 44 19.24 -10.96 -16.71
C ALA A 44 17.75 -10.86 -17.09
N ASP A 45 16.91 -11.79 -16.63
CA ASP A 45 15.46 -11.75 -16.89
C ASP A 45 14.84 -10.48 -16.28
N TYR A 46 15.27 -10.10 -15.07
CA TYR A 46 14.76 -8.91 -14.37
C TYR A 46 15.16 -7.62 -15.08
N VAL A 47 16.44 -7.49 -15.45
CA VAL A 47 16.96 -6.31 -16.16
C VAL A 47 16.35 -6.19 -17.56
N LEU A 48 16.09 -7.30 -18.24
CA LEU A 48 15.45 -7.28 -19.56
C LEU A 48 13.94 -7.00 -19.48
N ALA A 49 13.29 -7.28 -18.35
CA ALA A 49 11.86 -7.09 -18.16
C ALA A 49 11.45 -5.64 -17.84
N SER A 50 12.34 -4.85 -17.24
CA SER A 50 12.03 -3.49 -16.78
C SER A 50 13.28 -2.60 -16.78
N PRO A 51 13.15 -1.29 -17.09
CA PRO A 51 14.25 -0.34 -16.90
C PRO A 51 14.57 -0.08 -15.41
N THR A 52 13.77 -0.63 -14.49
CA THR A 52 13.88 -0.44 -13.04
C THR A 52 13.86 -1.78 -12.31
N LEU A 53 14.57 -1.87 -11.19
CA LEU A 53 14.62 -3.07 -10.33
C LEU A 53 13.78 -2.89 -9.08
N ASN A 54 13.57 -3.99 -8.34
CA ASN A 54 12.87 -3.94 -7.06
C ASN A 54 13.66 -3.09 -6.05
N CYS A 55 12.95 -2.40 -5.18
CA CYS A 55 13.52 -1.77 -3.98
C CYS A 55 12.61 -2.08 -2.79
N ASP A 56 13.14 -1.97 -1.58
CA ASP A 56 12.35 -2.09 -0.36
C ASP A 56 12.14 -0.69 0.25
N ILE A 57 10.89 -0.24 0.23
CA ILE A 57 10.45 1.00 0.84
C ILE A 57 9.21 0.73 1.72
N PRO A 58 9.30 0.92 3.04
CA PRO A 58 8.15 0.76 3.91
C PRO A 58 7.03 1.77 3.61
N GLN A 59 5.77 1.38 3.82
CA GLN A 59 4.60 2.20 3.50
C GLN A 59 4.61 3.57 4.20
N ASN A 60 5.13 3.65 5.43
CA ASN A 60 5.23 4.91 6.17
C ASN A 60 6.19 5.94 5.54
N TYR A 61 7.08 5.51 4.63
CA TYR A 61 7.90 6.41 3.81
C TYR A 61 7.26 6.65 2.44
N LEU A 62 6.72 5.61 1.81
CA LEU A 62 6.12 5.71 0.48
C LEU A 62 4.83 6.56 0.46
N GLU A 63 3.92 6.38 1.42
CA GLU A 63 2.63 7.07 1.44
C GLU A 63 2.77 8.61 1.50
N PRO A 64 3.63 9.19 2.35
CA PRO A 64 3.90 10.63 2.33
C PRO A 64 4.38 11.14 0.96
N ILE A 65 5.25 10.39 0.27
CA ILE A 65 5.74 10.76 -1.07
C ILE A 65 4.55 10.82 -2.04
N LEU A 66 3.69 9.80 -2.05
CA LEU A 66 2.53 9.73 -2.94
C LEU A 66 1.54 10.88 -2.68
N VAL A 67 1.15 11.07 -1.41
CA VAL A 67 0.20 12.11 -1.00
C VAL A 67 0.71 13.51 -1.33
N LYS A 68 1.99 13.78 -1.04
CA LYS A 68 2.63 15.06 -1.35
C LYS A 68 2.61 15.35 -2.84
N ASN A 69 2.99 14.38 -3.67
CA ASN A 69 3.03 14.55 -5.11
C ASN A 69 1.63 14.71 -5.72
N ALA A 70 0.63 13.95 -5.26
CA ALA A 70 -0.76 14.11 -5.69
C ALA A 70 -1.30 15.51 -5.35
N THR A 71 -1.08 15.96 -4.10
CA THR A 71 -1.55 17.26 -3.63
C THR A 71 -0.89 18.42 -4.38
N THR A 72 0.42 18.33 -4.62
CA THR A 72 1.17 19.34 -5.40
C THR A 72 0.67 19.43 -6.85
N ARG A 73 0.12 18.34 -7.39
CA ARG A 73 -0.44 18.28 -8.75
C ARG A 73 -1.92 18.69 -8.83
N GLY A 74 -2.50 19.16 -7.71
CA GLY A 74 -3.85 19.72 -7.68
C GLY A 74 -4.91 18.84 -7.03
N THR A 75 -4.57 17.65 -6.54
CA THR A 75 -5.51 16.82 -5.78
C THR A 75 -5.82 17.48 -4.43
N GLN A 76 -7.10 17.62 -4.09
CA GLN A 76 -7.50 18.04 -2.75
C GLN A 76 -7.53 16.81 -1.83
N THR A 77 -6.55 16.72 -0.95
CA THR A 77 -6.45 15.63 0.03
C THR A 77 -7.03 16.08 1.37
N ARG A 78 -7.91 15.27 1.97
CA ARG A 78 -8.45 15.53 3.31
C ARG A 78 -8.37 14.25 4.17
N PHE A 79 -7.47 14.26 5.14
CA PHE A 79 -7.41 13.23 6.17
C PHE A 79 -8.47 13.47 7.25
N SER A 80 -8.61 12.51 8.17
CA SER A 80 -9.62 12.57 9.24
C SER A 80 -11.04 12.78 8.72
N SER A 81 -11.31 12.34 7.49
CA SER A 81 -12.61 12.36 6.83
C SER A 81 -13.02 10.93 6.55
N GLU A 82 -14.09 10.48 7.19
CA GLU A 82 -14.57 9.11 7.14
C GLU A 82 -15.81 9.02 6.26
N TYR A 83 -15.75 8.17 5.24
CA TYR A 83 -16.91 7.83 4.43
C TYR A 83 -17.94 7.10 5.31
N LEU A 84 -19.22 7.47 5.19
CA LEU A 84 -20.31 6.83 5.93
C LEU A 84 -21.23 6.03 5.00
N SER A 85 -21.70 6.65 3.92
CA SER A 85 -22.64 6.06 2.96
C SER A 85 -22.66 6.87 1.66
N HIS A 86 -23.35 6.38 0.63
CA HIS A 86 -23.62 7.16 -0.57
C HIS A 86 -25.01 6.91 -1.13
N THR A 87 -25.45 7.82 -1.98
CA THR A 87 -26.56 7.59 -2.91
C THR A 87 -26.11 7.91 -4.33
N GLN A 88 -26.60 7.14 -5.29
CA GLN A 88 -26.32 7.35 -6.71
C GLN A 88 -27.60 7.73 -7.46
N ASP A 89 -27.46 8.64 -8.42
CA ASP A 89 -28.50 8.97 -9.39
C ASP A 89 -27.92 8.92 -10.82
N ALA A 90 -28.67 9.38 -11.81
CA ALA A 90 -28.27 9.34 -13.22
C ALA A 90 -27.03 10.21 -13.54
N ASP A 91 -26.70 11.20 -12.71
CA ASP A 91 -25.69 12.22 -12.98
C ASP A 91 -24.44 12.12 -12.09
N GLY A 92 -24.43 11.20 -11.12
CA GLY A 92 -23.30 10.99 -10.22
C GLY A 92 -23.65 10.39 -8.86
N VAL A 93 -22.73 10.57 -7.90
CA VAL A 93 -22.79 10.01 -6.54
C VAL A 93 -22.72 11.13 -5.51
N THR A 94 -23.55 11.05 -4.48
CA THR A 94 -23.51 11.92 -3.30
C THR A 94 -23.08 11.09 -2.10
N ALA A 95 -21.87 11.33 -1.60
CA ALA A 95 -21.32 10.65 -0.43
C ALA A 95 -21.57 11.45 0.85
N GLN A 96 -21.93 10.79 1.94
CA GLN A 96 -21.93 11.35 3.29
C GLN A 96 -20.58 11.09 3.96
N VAL A 97 -20.02 12.13 4.56
CA VAL A 97 -18.68 12.11 5.14
C VAL A 97 -18.71 12.70 6.54
N LEU A 98 -18.12 12.01 7.51
CA LEU A 98 -17.87 12.51 8.85
C LEU A 98 -16.49 13.18 8.91
N ASP A 99 -16.46 14.45 9.27
CA ASP A 99 -15.22 15.09 9.71
C ASP A 99 -14.92 14.66 11.15
N ARG A 100 -13.92 13.80 11.34
CA ARG A 100 -13.53 13.27 12.66
C ARG A 100 -12.89 14.32 13.57
N THR A 101 -12.44 15.45 13.02
CA THR A 101 -11.86 16.54 13.82
C THR A 101 -12.93 17.43 14.45
N THR A 102 -14.07 17.61 13.78
CA THR A 102 -15.17 18.47 14.25
C THR A 102 -16.41 17.71 14.71
N GLY A 103 -16.52 16.43 14.35
CA GLY A 103 -17.71 15.60 14.58
C GLY A 103 -18.89 15.94 13.66
N GLN A 104 -18.69 16.80 12.66
CA GLN A 104 -19.76 17.23 11.75
C GLN A 104 -19.83 16.36 10.51
N THR A 105 -21.05 16.04 10.08
CA THR A 105 -21.30 15.35 8.81
C THR A 105 -21.54 16.37 7.70
N TYR A 106 -21.00 16.10 6.52
CA TYR A 106 -21.23 16.88 5.31
C TYR A 106 -21.37 15.96 4.09
N THR A 107 -21.79 16.52 2.95
CA THR A 107 -21.95 15.78 1.70
C THR A 107 -20.91 16.20 0.66
N VAL A 108 -20.50 15.23 -0.16
CA VAL A 108 -19.63 15.45 -1.33
C VAL A 108 -20.35 14.93 -2.56
N ARG A 109 -20.58 15.81 -3.54
CA ARG A 109 -21.13 15.45 -4.84
C ARG A 109 -20.00 15.21 -5.84
N ALA A 110 -19.97 14.04 -6.46
CA ALA A 110 -18.96 13.66 -7.46
C ALA A 110 -19.61 12.96 -8.65
N LYS A 111 -18.88 12.87 -9.76
CA LYS A 111 -19.31 12.07 -10.93
C LYS A 111 -19.11 10.57 -10.71
N TYR A 112 -18.05 10.22 -9.99
CA TYR A 112 -17.72 8.84 -9.65
C TYR A 112 -17.19 8.80 -8.21
N LEU A 113 -17.38 7.65 -7.56
CA LEU A 113 -16.78 7.31 -6.28
C LEU A 113 -15.85 6.12 -6.52
N ILE A 114 -14.60 6.21 -6.06
CA ILE A 114 -13.61 5.13 -6.17
C ILE A 114 -13.41 4.53 -4.79
N GLY A 115 -13.72 3.24 -4.63
CA GLY A 115 -13.51 2.51 -3.37
C GLY A 115 -12.05 2.10 -3.18
N THR A 116 -11.33 2.82 -2.34
CA THR A 116 -9.94 2.52 -1.94
C THR A 116 -9.77 2.51 -0.42
N ASP A 117 -10.76 1.96 0.29
CA ASP A 117 -10.90 1.95 1.76
C ASP A 117 -10.39 0.65 2.43
N GLY A 118 -9.74 -0.23 1.67
CA GLY A 118 -8.97 -1.36 2.19
C GLY A 118 -9.77 -2.67 2.33
N ALA A 119 -9.22 -3.63 3.09
CA ALA A 119 -9.68 -5.02 3.11
C ALA A 119 -11.12 -5.24 3.62
N ARG A 120 -11.65 -4.31 4.42
CA ARG A 120 -13.04 -4.32 4.92
C ARG A 120 -13.78 -3.12 4.35
N SER A 121 -13.81 -3.06 3.02
CA SER A 121 -14.37 -1.94 2.28
C SER A 121 -15.86 -1.80 2.56
N VAL A 122 -16.25 -0.68 3.19
CA VAL A 122 -17.67 -0.32 3.40
C VAL A 122 -18.30 0.03 2.06
N ILE A 123 -17.52 0.60 1.13
CA ILE A 123 -18.01 0.93 -0.22
C ILE A 123 -18.37 -0.35 -0.99
N ALA A 124 -17.55 -1.40 -0.91
CA ALA A 124 -17.85 -2.68 -1.55
C ALA A 124 -19.11 -3.34 -0.96
N GLU A 125 -19.30 -3.23 0.36
CA GLU A 125 -20.50 -3.73 1.05
C GLU A 125 -21.76 -2.97 0.62
N GLU A 126 -21.72 -1.63 0.56
CA GLU A 126 -22.85 -0.78 0.18
C GLU A 126 -23.35 -1.00 -1.27
N ILE A 127 -22.52 -1.55 -2.14
CA ILE A 127 -22.89 -1.89 -3.53
C ILE A 127 -23.15 -3.39 -3.73
N ASP A 128 -23.22 -4.17 -2.65
CA ASP A 128 -23.40 -5.61 -2.67
C ASP A 128 -22.36 -6.33 -3.57
N LEU A 129 -21.11 -5.87 -3.57
CA LEU A 129 -20.05 -6.47 -4.40
C LEU A 129 -19.69 -7.86 -3.84
N PRO A 130 -19.96 -8.96 -4.57
CA PRO A 130 -19.65 -10.29 -4.05
C PRO A 130 -18.14 -10.50 -3.98
N LEU A 131 -17.66 -10.90 -2.79
CA LEU A 131 -16.30 -11.35 -2.58
C LEU A 131 -16.31 -12.86 -2.34
N GLU A 132 -15.44 -13.58 -3.05
CA GLU A 132 -15.28 -15.02 -2.90
C GLU A 132 -13.96 -15.33 -2.18
N GLY A 133 -13.98 -16.30 -1.26
CA GLY A 133 -12.81 -16.75 -0.51
C GLY A 133 -13.13 -17.07 0.94
N GLN A 134 -12.12 -17.55 1.68
CA GLN A 134 -12.21 -17.73 3.13
C GLN A 134 -11.67 -16.49 3.83
N MET A 135 -12.47 -15.91 4.71
CA MET A 135 -12.07 -14.79 5.55
C MET A 135 -11.40 -15.30 6.83
N ASP A 136 -10.58 -14.45 7.47
CA ASP A 136 -9.97 -14.69 8.78
C ASP A 136 -9.14 -15.99 8.89
N ILE A 137 -8.36 -16.31 7.84
CA ILE A 137 -7.53 -17.53 7.78
C ILE A 137 -6.45 -17.54 8.86
N ALA A 138 -5.80 -16.40 9.13
CA ALA A 138 -4.74 -16.29 10.12
C ALA A 138 -4.57 -14.83 10.59
N GLY A 139 -4.15 -14.68 11.85
CA GLY A 139 -3.68 -13.41 12.40
C GLY A 139 -2.16 -13.30 12.33
N SER A 140 -1.65 -12.06 12.28
CA SER A 140 -0.23 -11.76 12.41
C SER A 140 0.00 -10.77 13.56
N MET A 141 1.14 -10.89 14.24
CA MET A 141 1.61 -9.91 15.21
C MET A 141 2.93 -9.32 14.72
N ASN A 142 2.94 -8.00 14.51
CA ASN A 142 4.14 -7.28 14.10
C ASN A 142 4.73 -6.52 15.29
N ILE A 143 6.04 -6.65 15.50
CA ILE A 143 6.79 -5.95 16.55
C ILE A 143 7.87 -5.10 15.89
N THR A 144 7.77 -3.78 16.05
CA THR A 144 8.82 -2.85 15.59
C THR A 144 9.81 -2.61 16.72
N PHE A 145 11.10 -2.83 16.45
CA PHE A 145 12.18 -2.54 17.39
C PHE A 145 13.41 -1.99 16.64
N LYS A 146 14.36 -1.45 17.39
CA LYS A 146 15.65 -0.97 16.88
C LYS A 146 16.78 -1.69 17.63
N ALA A 147 17.71 -2.26 16.89
CA ALA A 147 18.94 -2.89 17.38
C ALA A 147 20.07 -2.59 16.39
N ASP A 148 21.32 -2.64 16.86
CA ASP A 148 22.54 -2.58 16.05
C ASP A 148 23.10 -4.00 15.89
#